data_AF-A0A1T5HCM6-F1
#
_entry.id   AF-A0A1T5HCM6-F1
#
_cell.length_a   1.000
_cell.length_b   1.000
_cell.length_c   1.000
_cell.angle_alpha   90.00
_cell.angle_beta   90.00
_cell.angle_gamma   90.00
#
_symmetry.space_group_name_H-M   'P 1'
#
loop_
_entity.id
_entity.type
_entity.pdbx_description
1 polymer ?
#
loop_
_entity_poly.entity_id
_entity_poly.type
_entity_poly.pdbx_seq_one_letter_code
_entity_poly.pdbx_strand_id
1 'polypeptide(L)'
;MDNLIEKHKGKVQYFINEKDEVVKKCCTSCYEIKPIDEFYNRKKGIGGKTPRCKICAYGLNQQYLQNSVNKPNPKKVQRPGTMKYSEYKKKLLNK
;
A
#
# COMPACT_ATOMS: atom_id res chain seq x y z
N MET A 1 -11.45 17.94 18.92
CA MET A 1 -11.26 18.00 17.45
C MET A 1 -9.82 17.61 17.20
N ASP A 2 -9.56 16.45 16.60
CA ASP A 2 -8.19 16.02 16.31
C ASP A 2 -7.54 16.99 15.32
N ASN A 3 -6.53 17.73 15.78
CA ASN A 3 -5.78 18.67 14.94
C ASN A 3 -4.86 17.86 14.01
N LEU A 4 -5.33 17.64 12.78
CA LEU A 4 -4.54 17.03 11.73
C LEU A 4 -3.83 18.12 10.92
N ILE A 5 -2.50 18.10 10.95
CA ILE A 5 -1.68 19.04 10.17
C ILE A 5 -1.44 18.45 8.79
N GLU A 6 -1.91 19.16 7.77
CA GLU A 6 -1.62 18.82 6.39
C GLU A 6 -0.20 19.25 6.00
N LYS A 7 0.59 18.33 5.45
CA LYS A 7 1.92 18.59 4.89
C LYS A 7 2.06 18.02 3.48
N HIS A 8 2.97 18.61 2.72
CA HIS A 8 3.29 18.20 1.36
C HIS A 8 4.79 17.92 1.23
N LYS A 9 5.15 16.82 0.56
CA LYS A 9 6.55 16.49 0.25
C LYS A 9 6.65 16.17 -1.24
N GLY A 10 7.17 17.13 -2.01
CA GLY A 10 7.08 17.10 -3.47
C GLY A 10 5.61 17.12 -3.90
N LYS A 11 5.17 16.11 -4.66
CA LYS A 11 3.77 15.96 -5.09
C LYS A 11 2.89 15.12 -4.15
N VAL A 12 3.42 14.74 -2.97
CA VAL A 12 2.74 13.80 -2.06
C VAL A 12 2.20 14.54 -0.84
N GLN A 13 0.88 14.56 -0.70
CA GLN A 13 0.16 15.07 0.47
C GLN A 13 0.10 14.03 1.60
N TYR A 14 0.27 14.44 2.85
CA TYR A 14 0.17 13.60 4.05
C TYR A 14 -0.26 14.41 5.27
N PHE A 15 -0.80 13.70 6.26
CA PHE A 15 -1.41 14.28 7.46
C PHE A 15 -0.71 13.75 8.69
N ILE A 16 -0.41 14.65 9.63
CA ILE A 16 0.30 14.36 10.87
C ILE A 16 -0.58 14.71 12.06
N ASN A 17 -0.50 13.92 13.14
CA ASN A 17 -1.15 14.24 14.41
C ASN A 17 -0.27 15.18 15.28
N GLU A 18 -0.76 15.52 16.46
CA GLU A 18 -0.07 16.35 17.45
C GLU A 18 1.21 15.70 18.00
N LYS A 19 1.39 14.38 17.81
CA LYS A 19 2.56 13.60 18.24
C LYS A 19 3.63 13.45 17.13
N ASP A 20 3.51 14.21 16.06
CA ASP A 20 4.37 14.14 14.86
C ASP A 20 4.32 12.76 14.14
N GLU A 21 3.23 12.02 14.32
CA GLU A 21 3.00 10.73 13.65
C GLU A 21 2.12 10.92 12.42
N VAL A 22 2.55 10.33 11.29
CA VAL A 22 1.80 10.40 10.03
C VAL A 22 0.59 9.48 10.10
N VAL A 23 -0.62 10.04 10.07
CA VAL A 23 -1.88 9.28 10.19
C VAL A 23 -2.44 8.86 8.84
N LYS A 24 -2.35 9.75 7.84
CA LYS A 24 -2.90 9.53 6.49
C LYS A 24 -1.92 10.05 5.45
N LYS A 25 -1.90 9.45 4.27
CA LYS A 25 -1.10 9.94 3.14
C LYS A 25 -1.75 9.61 1.80
N CYS A 26 -1.42 10.42 0.80
CA CYS A 26 -1.85 10.23 -0.57
C CYS A 26 -1.03 9.12 -1.25
N CYS A 27 -1.74 8.20 -1.91
CA CYS A 27 -1.14 7.15 -2.72
C CYS A 27 -0.63 7.71 -4.04
N THR A 28 0.64 7.48 -4.39
CA THR A 28 1.22 7.98 -5.65
C THR A 28 0.77 7.23 -6.90
N SER A 29 -0.14 6.25 -6.76
CA SER A 29 -0.61 5.41 -7.87
C SER A 29 -2.10 5.62 -8.15
N CYS A 30 -2.94 5.72 -7.11
CA CYS A 30 -4.37 6.01 -7.26
C CYS A 30 -4.75 7.45 -6.86
N TYR A 31 -3.79 8.24 -6.36
CA TYR A 31 -3.98 9.63 -5.93
C TYR A 31 -5.03 9.85 -4.83
N GLU A 32 -5.45 8.79 -4.14
CA GLU A 32 -6.37 8.88 -3.00
C GLU A 32 -5.61 9.04 -1.67
N ILE A 33 -6.17 9.83 -0.76
CA ILE A 33 -5.73 9.92 0.64
C ILE A 33 -6.25 8.69 1.39
N LYS A 34 -5.34 7.87 1.91
CA LYS A 34 -5.67 6.68 2.69
C LYS A 34 -4.96 6.70 4.05
N PRO A 35 -5.48 6.00 5.08
CA PRO A 35 -4.79 5.87 6.35
C PRO A 35 -3.43 5.18 6.15
N ILE A 36 -2.46 5.54 6.96
CA ILE A 36 -1.09 5.03 6.85
C ILE A 36 -1.01 3.51 7.00
N ASP A 37 -1.99 2.90 7.68
CA ASP A 37 -2.10 1.46 7.83
C ASP A 37 -2.35 0.75 6.49
N GLU A 38 -3.02 1.41 5.54
CA GLU A 38 -3.26 0.90 4.18
C GLU A 38 -2.02 0.93 3.28
N PHE A 39 -0.83 1.15 3.84
CA PHE A 39 0.45 1.17 3.14
C PHE A 39 1.41 0.13 3.76
N TYR A 40 2.28 -0.46 2.94
CA TYR A 40 3.29 -1.40 3.41
C TYR A 40 4.44 -0.68 4.11
N ASN A 41 5.12 -1.36 5.03
CA ASN A 41 6.29 -0.81 5.73
C ASN A 41 7.47 -0.63 4.76
N ARG A 42 8.12 0.55 4.82
CA ARG A 42 9.33 0.88 4.07
C ARG A 42 10.15 1.91 4.86
N LYS A 43 11.33 1.50 5.35
CA LYS A 43 12.20 2.29 6.23
C LYS A 43 12.48 3.72 5.74
N LYS A 44 12.65 3.92 4.42
CA LYS A 44 12.96 5.24 3.82
C LYS A 44 11.72 6.03 3.34
N GLY A 45 10.52 5.55 3.66
CA GLY A 45 9.26 6.14 3.20
C GLY A 45 8.71 7.20 4.16
N ILE A 46 7.83 8.08 3.66
CA ILE A 46 7.07 9.02 4.50
C ILE A 46 6.24 8.22 5.51
N GLY A 47 6.45 8.50 6.80
CA GLY A 47 5.86 7.76 7.92
C GLY A 47 6.30 6.29 7.99
N GLY A 48 7.48 5.96 7.46
CA GLY A 48 7.97 4.58 7.43
C GLY A 48 7.18 3.65 6.51
N LYS A 49 6.41 4.20 5.55
CA LYS A 49 5.56 3.43 4.63
C LYS A 49 5.85 3.67 3.15
N THR A 50 5.46 2.71 2.32
CA THR A 50 5.50 2.79 0.85
C THR A 50 4.73 4.01 0.33
N PRO A 51 5.09 4.54 -0.86
CA PRO A 51 4.34 5.61 -1.50
C PRO A 51 3.01 5.14 -2.11
N ARG A 52 2.85 3.82 -2.31
CA ARG A 52 1.64 3.19 -2.85
C ARG A 52 0.89 2.45 -1.77
N CYS A 53 -0.45 2.48 -1.83
CA CYS A 53 -1.31 1.70 -0.95
C CYS A 53 -1.21 0.20 -1.24
N LYS A 54 -1.66 -0.63 -0.29
CA LYS A 54 -1.67 -2.10 -0.38
C LYS A 54 -2.39 -2.58 -1.63
N ILE A 55 -3.49 -1.93 -2.02
CA ILE A 55 -4.29 -2.25 -3.21
C ILE A 55 -3.47 -2.04 -4.49
N CYS A 56 -2.91 -0.85 -4.69
CA CYS A 56 -2.10 -0.55 -5.88
C CYS A 56 -0.83 -1.42 -5.94
N ALA A 57 -0.21 -1.70 -4.79
CA ALA A 57 0.93 -2.59 -4.71
C ALA A 57 0.55 -4.04 -5.06
N TYR A 58 -0.64 -4.50 -4.68
CA TYR A 58 -1.16 -5.81 -5.05
C TYR A 58 -1.52 -5.90 -6.55
N GLY A 59 -2.23 -4.91 -7.09
CA GLY A 59 -2.62 -4.87 -8.51
C GLY A 59 -1.42 -4.81 -9.46
N LEU A 60 -0.37 -4.08 -9.09
CA LEU A 60 0.89 -4.10 -9.85
C LEU A 60 1.48 -5.50 -9.92
N ASN A 61 1.47 -6.24 -8.81
CA ASN A 61 1.99 -7.59 -8.76
C ASN A 61 1.22 -8.53 -9.70
N GLN A 62 -0.10 -8.35 -9.82
CA GLN A 62 -0.93 -9.11 -10.78
C GLN A 62 -0.60 -8.79 -12.25
N GLN A 63 -0.41 -7.51 -12.59
CA GLN A 63 0.00 -7.10 -13.94
C GLN A 63 1.41 -7.59 -14.29
N TYR A 64 2.36 -7.52 -13.34
CA TYR A 64 3.69 -8.10 -13.51
C TYR A 64 3.64 -9.63 -13.64
N LEU A 65 2.78 -10.31 -12.86
CA LEU A 65 2.54 -11.74 -13.00
C LEU A 65 1.99 -12.08 -14.39
N GLN A 66 0.93 -11.40 -14.86
CA GLN A 66 0.37 -11.55 -16.21
C GLN A 66 1.41 -11.32 -17.30
N ASN A 67 2.19 -10.25 -17.20
CA ASN A 67 3.25 -9.93 -18.15
C ASN A 67 4.44 -10.93 -18.07
N SER A 68 4.67 -11.56 -16.93
CA SER A 68 5.67 -12.62 -16.76
C SER A 68 5.23 -13.99 -17.27
N VAL A 69 3.92 -14.25 -17.44
CA VAL A 69 3.42 -15.49 -18.09
C VAL A 69 3.79 -15.53 -19.58
N ASN A 70 3.99 -14.37 -20.21
CA ASN A 70 4.36 -14.25 -21.63
C ASN A 70 5.88 -14.26 -21.91
N LYS A 71 6.73 -14.61 -20.92
CA LYS A 71 8.18 -14.84 -21.12
C LYS A 71 8.55 -16.28 -20.73
N PRO A 72 9.11 -17.11 -21.64
CA PRO A 72 9.45 -18.49 -21.31
C PRO A 72 10.68 -18.60 -20.38
N ASN A 73 10.39 -18.83 -19.08
CA ASN A 73 11.09 -19.63 -18.04
C ASN A 73 12.52 -19.22 -17.56
N PRO A 74 13.07 -19.67 -16.39
CA PRO A 74 13.23 -21.10 -16.01
C PRO A 74 12.94 -21.53 -14.54
N LYS A 75 12.82 -20.65 -13.54
CA LYS A 75 12.99 -21.06 -12.12
C LYS A 75 11.72 -20.90 -11.28
N LYS A 76 10.87 -21.93 -11.40
CA LYS A 76 9.83 -22.34 -10.43
C LYS A 76 10.16 -21.92 -9.00
N VAL A 77 9.22 -21.24 -8.32
CA VAL A 77 8.94 -21.57 -6.91
C VAL A 77 7.43 -21.52 -6.74
N GLN A 78 6.84 -22.70 -6.63
CA GLN A 78 5.44 -22.90 -6.25
C GLN A 78 5.21 -22.19 -4.92
N ARG A 79 4.19 -21.33 -4.81
CA ARG A 79 3.79 -20.78 -3.51
C ARG A 79 2.42 -21.39 -3.16
N PRO A 80 2.37 -22.36 -2.24
CA PRO A 80 1.09 -22.88 -1.78
C PRO A 80 0.37 -21.76 -0.99
N GLY A 81 -0.81 -21.37 -1.49
CA GLY A 81 -1.80 -20.57 -0.77
C GLY A 81 -1.55 -19.06 -0.67
N THR A 82 -2.24 -18.25 -1.47
CA THR A 82 -2.58 -16.86 -1.08
C THR A 82 -4.01 -16.54 -1.49
N MET A 83 -4.89 -16.59 -0.48
CA MET A 83 -6.31 -16.24 -0.46
C MET A 83 -6.63 -14.92 -1.21
N LYS A 84 -7.82 -14.81 -1.84
CA LYS A 84 -8.24 -13.65 -2.65
C LYS A 84 -8.32 -12.38 -1.78
N TYR A 85 -8.12 -11.19 -2.38
CA TYR A 85 -8.24 -9.90 -1.66
C TYR A 85 -9.62 -9.67 -1.02
N SER A 86 -10.69 -10.20 -1.63
CA SER A 86 -12.05 -10.21 -1.07
C SER A 86 -12.16 -11.03 0.21
N GLU A 87 -11.38 -12.10 0.34
CA GLU A 87 -11.30 -12.95 1.53
C GLU A 87 -10.38 -12.32 2.59
N TYR A 88 -9.28 -11.68 2.18
CA TYR A 88 -8.42 -10.85 3.05
C TYR A 88 -9.20 -9.71 3.72
N LYS A 89 -10.04 -9.00 2.95
CA LYS A 89 -10.88 -7.90 3.44
C LYS A 89 -11.98 -8.38 4.40
N LYS A 90 -12.59 -9.55 4.15
CA LYS A 90 -13.54 -10.20 5.09
C LYS A 90 -12.88 -10.64 6.39
N LYS A 91 -11.61 -11.07 6.34
CA LYS A 91 -10.84 -11.46 7.53
C LYS A 91 -10.44 -10.26 8.40
N LEU A 92 -10.25 -9.08 7.81
CA LEU A 92 -9.95 -7.82 8.51
C LEU A 92 -11.18 -7.14 9.14
N LEU A 93 -12.38 -7.43 8.65
CA LEU A 93 -13.63 -6.82 9.09
C LEU A 93 -14.39 -7.65 10.15
N ASN A 94 -13.94 -8.86 10.48
CA ASN A 94 -14.65 -9.83 11.34
C ASN A 94 -13.94 -10.16 12.68
N LYS A 95 -13.14 -9.26 13.26
CA LYS A 95 -12.73 -9.39 14.67
C LYS A 95 -12.47 -8.04 15.32
#